data_AF-A0A845GPK6-F1
#
_entry.id   AF-A0A845GPK6-F1
#
_cell.length_a   1.000
_cell.length_b   1.000
_cell.length_c   1.000
_cell.angle_alpha   90.00
_cell.angle_beta   90.00
_cell.angle_gamma   90.00
#
_symmetry.space_group_name_H-M   'P 1'
#
loop_
_entity.id
_entity.type
_entity.pdbx_description
1 polymer ?
#
loop_
_entity_poly.entity_id
_entity_poly.type
_entity_poly.pdbx_seq_one_letter_code
_entity_poly.pdbx_strand_id
1 'polypeptide(L)' 'MLRALRKEAGLSQEQLGLEAGVERNYVSLIERGINQPSIRVIFKLCAALDVRASSVIEAVEKQLESSTSKVTSKRR' A
#
# COMPACT_ATOMS: atom_id res chain seq x y z
N MET A 1 3.46 2.43 -2.59
CA MET A 1 3.45 2.50 -1.12
C MET A 1 3.65 1.14 -0.46
N LEU A 2 2.72 0.18 -0.60
CA LEU A 2 2.81 -1.13 0.07
C LEU A 2 4.15 -1.85 -0.14
N ARG A 3 4.67 -1.86 -1.37
CA ARG A 3 5.97 -2.45 -1.70
C ARG A 3 7.15 -1.83 -0.93
N ALA A 4 7.10 -0.53 -0.66
CA ALA A 4 8.15 0.16 0.08
C ALA A 4 8.13 -0.27 1.55
N LEU A 5 6.96 -0.19 2.20
CA LEU A 5 6.75 -0.63 3.58
C LEU A 5 7.15 -2.10 3.78
N ARG A 6 6.78 -2.98 2.84
CA ARG A 6 7.19 -4.39 2.89
C ARG A 6 8.71 -4.56 2.85
N LYS A 7 9.39 -3.82 1.98
CA LYS A 7 10.85 -3.87 1.87
C LYS A 7 11.55 -3.31 3.11
N GLU A 8 11.00 -2.24 3.70
CA GLU A 8 11.47 -1.67 4.97
C GLU A 8 11.34 -2.67 6.12
N ALA A 9 10.26 -3.45 6.14
CA ALA A 9 10.06 -4.55 7.07
C ALA A 9 10.92 -5.81 6.77
N GLY A 10 11.71 -5.80 5.68
CA GLY A 10 12.55 -6.95 5.30
C GLY A 10 11.79 -8.19 4.82
N LEU A 11 10.49 -8.08 4.55
CA LEU A 11 9.63 -9.21 4.21
C LEU A 11 9.61 -9.49 2.70
N SER A 12 9.53 -10.76 2.32
CA SER A 12 9.13 -11.18 0.98
C SER A 12 7.61 -11.01 0.78
N GLN A 13 7.12 -11.04 -0.48
CA GLN A 13 5.67 -11.01 -0.74
C GLN A 13 4.95 -12.22 -0.13
N GLU A 14 5.64 -13.35 -0.03
CA GLU A 14 5.12 -14.58 0.57
C GLU A 14 5.02 -14.47 2.08
N GLN A 15 6.06 -13.93 2.73
CA GLN A 15 6.05 -13.68 4.17
C GLN A 15 4.95 -12.68 4.56
N LEU A 16 4.83 -11.56 3.84
CA LEU A 16 3.76 -10.59 4.10
C LEU A 16 2.37 -11.22 3.89
N GLY A 17 2.21 -12.05 2.85
CA GLY A 17 0.96 -12.77 2.63
C GLY A 17 0.59 -13.67 3.79
N LEU A 18 1.56 -14.48 4.25
CA LEU A 18 1.41 -15.39 5.37
C LEU A 18 1.04 -14.63 6.66
N GLU A 19 1.81 -13.61 7.02
CA GLU A 19 1.62 -12.83 8.25
C GLU A 19 0.29 -12.06 8.26
N ALA A 20 -0.12 -11.50 7.11
CA ALA A 20 -1.39 -10.79 6.99
C ALA A 20 -2.60 -11.72 6.76
N GLY A 21 -2.38 -13.03 6.59
CA GLY A 21 -3.44 -13.98 6.24
C GLY A 21 -4.14 -13.62 4.93
N VAL A 22 -3.34 -13.35 3.90
CA VAL A 22 -3.77 -13.06 2.52
C VAL A 22 -2.87 -13.80 1.51
N GLU A 23 -3.39 -14.10 0.32
CA GLU A 23 -2.60 -14.81 -0.67
C GLU A 23 -1.43 -13.97 -1.21
N ARG A 24 -0.25 -14.58 -1.36
CA ARG A 24 0.95 -13.97 -1.99
C ARG A 24 0.62 -13.32 -3.35
N ASN A 25 -0.20 -13.98 -4.18
CA ASN A 25 -0.59 -13.42 -5.48
C ASN A 25 -1.39 -12.12 -5.33
N TYR A 26 -2.25 -12.06 -4.31
CA TYR A 26 -3.02 -10.85 -4.00
C TYR A 26 -2.11 -9.70 -3.55
N VAL A 27 -1.11 -9.98 -2.70
CA VAL A 27 -0.06 -8.99 -2.34
C VAL A 27 0.63 -8.45 -3.59
N SER A 28 1.03 -9.33 -4.53
CA SER A 28 1.66 -8.91 -5.80
C SER A 28 0.75 -8.03 -6.67
N LEU A 29 -0.55 -8.32 -6.72
CA LEU A 29 -1.52 -7.50 -7.46
C LEU A 29 -1.72 -6.13 -6.83
N ILE A 30 -1.74 -6.04 -5.49
CA ILE A 30 -1.85 -4.77 -4.76
C ILE A 30 -0.58 -3.93 -4.97
N GLU A 31 0.61 -4.52 -4.89
CA GLU A 31 1.87 -3.79 -5.08
C GLU A 31 2.03 -3.18 -6.48
N ARG A 32 1.41 -3.79 -7.49
CA ARG A 32 1.38 -3.31 -8.88
C ARG A 32 0.24 -2.33 -9.14
N GLY A 33 -0.64 -2.08 -8.17
CA GLY A 33 -1.82 -1.23 -8.35
C GLY A 33 -2.91 -1.86 -9.24
N ILE A 34 -2.84 -3.17 -9.50
CA ILE A 34 -3.85 -3.88 -10.31
C ILE A 34 -5.10 -4.14 -9.48
N ASN A 35 -4.94 -4.45 -8.19
CA ASN A 35 -6.06 -4.64 -7.27
C ASN A 35 -6.10 -3.58 -6.18
N GLN A 36 -7.30 -3.12 -5.86
CA GLN A 36 -7.58 -2.29 -4.70
C GLN A 36 -7.99 -3.18 -3.52
N PRO A 37 -7.21 -3.21 -2.42
CA PRO A 37 -7.58 -3.97 -1.24
C PRO A 37 -8.79 -3.36 -0.54
N SER A 38 -9.65 -4.21 0.03
CA SER A 38 -10.68 -3.73 0.96
C SER A 38 -10.06 -3.12 2.21
N ILE A 39 -10.80 -2.28 2.93
CA ILE A 39 -10.33 -1.69 4.18
C ILE A 39 -9.86 -2.75 5.18
N ARG A 40 -10.55 -3.89 5.27
CA ARG A 40 -10.17 -5.01 6.14
C ARG A 40 -8.82 -5.60 5.76
N VAL A 41 -8.51 -5.69 4.47
CA VAL A 41 -7.21 -6.17 3.99
C VAL A 41 -6.11 -5.15 4.29
N ILE A 42 -6.39 -3.85 4.18
CA ILE A 42 -5.44 -2.81 4.56
C ILE A 42 -5.04 -2.95 6.03
N PHE A 43 -6.00 -3.12 6.94
CA PHE A 43 -5.72 -3.34 8.36
C PHE A 43 -4.88 -4.59 8.62
N LYS A 44 -5.17 -5.71 7.94
CA LYS A 44 -4.36 -6.94 8.03
C LYS A 44 -2.91 -6.73 7.59
N LEU A 45 -2.71 -6.08 6.44
CA LEU A 45 -1.38 -5.79 5.91
C LEU A 45 -0.61 -4.85 6.82
N CYS A 46 -1.27 -3.82 7.36
CA CYS A 46 -0.65 -2.86 8.28
C CYS A 46 -0.24 -3.54 9.60
N ALA A 47 -1.08 -4.44 10.13
CA ALA A 47 -0.76 -5.21 11.32
C ALA A 47 0.46 -6.13 11.11
N ALA A 48 0.55 -6.82 9.96
CA ALA A 48 1.70 -7.64 9.61
C ALA A 48 2.99 -6.82 9.44
N LEU A 49 2.88 -5.58 8.96
CA LEU A 49 4.01 -4.68 8.76
C LEU A 49 4.38 -3.87 10.01
N ASP A 50 3.69 -4.06 11.13
CA ASP A 50 3.82 -3.26 12.36
C ASP A 50 3.72 -1.74 12.13
N VAL A 51 2.77 -1.33 11.28
CA VAL A 51 2.50 0.07 10.98
C VAL A 51 1.04 0.44 11.24
N ARG A 52 0.80 1.70 11.61
CA ARG A 52 -0.58 2.20 11.76
C ARG A 52 -1.21 2.44 10.40
N ALA A 53 -2.39 1.87 10.19
CA ALA A 53 -3.17 2.09 8.96
C ALA A 53 -3.45 3.57 8.70
N SER A 54 -3.66 4.39 9.74
CA SER A 54 -3.85 5.84 9.61
C SER A 54 -2.67 6.53 8.93
N SER A 55 -1.43 6.17 9.28
CA SER A 55 -0.22 6.74 8.67
C SER A 55 -0.07 6.33 7.21
N VAL A 56 -0.49 5.11 6.88
CA VAL A 56 -0.54 4.60 5.51
C VAL A 56 -1.58 5.37 4.68
N ILE A 57 -2.77 5.60 5.22
CA ILE A 57 -3.83 6.39 4.55
C ILE A 57 -3.40 7.85 4.34
N GLU A 58 -2.83 8.49 5.36
CA GLU A 58 -2.31 9.87 5.25
C GLU A 58 -1.25 10.00 4.13
N ALA A 59 -0.37 9.01 4.01
CA ALA A 59 0.62 8.98 2.93
C ALA A 59 -0.03 8.85 1.53
N VAL A 60 -1.13 8.08 1.41
CA VAL A 60 -1.90 7.99 0.16
C VAL A 60 -2.59 9.31 -0.16
N GLU A 61 -3.22 9.95 0.83
CA GLU A 61 -3.89 11.25 0.65
C GLU A 61 -2.90 12.29 0.07
N LYS A 62 -1.72 12.43 0.68
CA LYS A 62 -0.65 13.32 0.20
C LYS A 62 -0.21 12.97 -1.24
N GLN A 63 -0.13 11.69 -1.58
CA GLN A 63 0.22 11.25 -2.94
C GLN A 63 -0.85 11.66 -3.96
N LEU A 64 -2.13 11.52 -3.60
CA LEU A 64 -3.26 11.90 -4.46
C LEU A 64 -3.32 13.43 -4.66
N GLU A 65 -3.14 14.21 -3.61
CA GLU A 65 -3.07 15.67 -3.68
C GLU A 65 -1.94 16.14 -4.62
N SER A 66 -0.74 15.59 -4.45
CA SER A 66 0.42 15.91 -5.30
C SER A 66 0.24 15.53 -6.77
N SER A 67 -0.57 14.50 -7.04
CA SER A 67 -0.91 14.04 -8.40
C SER A 67 -1.95 14.98 -9.04
N THR A 68 -2.84 15.55 -8.24
CA THR A 68 -3.90 16.47 -8.69
C THR A 68 -3.33 17.84 -9.05
N SER A 69 -2.36 18.37 -8.29
CA SER A 69 -1.71 19.65 -8.57
C SER A 69 -0.82 19.65 -9.83
N LYS A 70 -0.34 18.49 -10.29
CA LYS A 70 0.47 18.37 -11.52
C LYS A 70 -0.37 18.45 -12.80
N VAL A 71 -1.66 18.12 -12.74
CA VAL A 71 -2.58 18.18 -13.89
C VAL A 71 -2.95 19.63 -14.24
N THR A 72 -3.07 20.51 -13.24
CA THR A 72 -3.40 21.93 -13.45
C THR A 72 -2.21 22.76 -13.96
N SER A 73 -0.97 22.37 -13.65
CA SER A 73 0.25 23.10 -14.08
C SER A 73 0.67 22.82 -15.53
N LYS A 74 0.16 21.77 -16.20
CA LYS A 74 0.59 21.37 -17.56
C LYS A 74 -0.26 21.97 -18.69
N ARG A 75 -1.13 22.95 -18.38
CA ARG A 75 -1.98 23.69 -19.33
C ARG A 75 -1.47 25.11 -19.66
N ARG A 76 -0.22 25.43 -19.33
CA ARG A 76 0.44 26.66 -19.78
C ARG A 76 1.60 26.33 -20.70
#